data_AF-A0A2M7VI43-F1
#
_entry.id   AF-A0A2M7VI43-F1
#
_cell.length_a   1.000
_cell.length_b   1.000
_cell.length_c   1.000
_cell.angle_alpha   90.00
_cell.angle_beta   90.00
_cell.angle_gamma   90.00
#
_symmetry.space_group_name_H-M   'P 1'
#
loop_
_entity.id
_entity.type
_entity.pdbx_description
1 polymer ?
#
loop_
_entity_poly.entity_id
_entity_poly.type
_entity_poly.pdbx_seq_one_letter_code
_entity_poly.pdbx_strand_id
1 'polypeptide(L)'
;KTVYFFVVRDKDGKYRAAANACQVCFQQKKGFRQEGNEMVCNNCGNRYPMEKIATEKGGCNPAPISPNLELKDGKIIVKQSELEGVAGLF
;
A
#
# COMPACT_ATOMS: atom_id res chain seq x y z
N LYS A 1 -4.35 17.46 2.74
CA LYS A 1 -5.22 16.27 2.97
C LYS A 1 -4.41 15.21 3.71
N THR A 2 -5.04 14.44 4.59
CA THR A 2 -4.36 13.35 5.31
C THR A 2 -4.35 12.10 4.44
N VAL A 3 -3.18 11.50 4.20
CA VAL A 3 -3.01 10.26 3.44
C VAL A 3 -2.61 9.16 4.40
N TYR A 4 -3.37 8.06 4.44
CA TYR A 4 -3.02 6.87 5.19
C TYR A 4 -2.37 5.85 4.24
N PHE A 5 -1.19 5.37 4.59
CA PHE A 5 -0.45 4.40 3.78
C PHE A 5 0.27 3.41 4.69
N PHE A 6 0.76 2.33 4.10
CA PHE A 6 1.56 1.32 4.80
C PHE A 6 2.80 0.97 3.99
N VAL A 7 3.81 0.49 4.69
CA VAL A 7 5.03 -0.08 4.11
C VAL A 7 5.11 -1.54 4.54
N VAL A 8 5.38 -2.44 3.59
CA VAL A 8 5.64 -3.86 3.85
C VAL A 8 7.05 -4.23 3.40
N ARG A 9 7.61 -5.27 4.03
CA ARG A 9 8.80 -5.97 3.56
C ARG A 9 8.36 -7.35 3.08
N ASP A 10 8.55 -7.62 1.79
CA ASP A 10 8.23 -8.96 1.26
C ASP A 10 9.27 -10.01 1.70
N LYS A 11 9.00 -11.28 1.37
CA LYS A 11 9.88 -12.40 1.74
C LYS A 11 11.28 -12.32 1.08
N ASP A 12 11.40 -11.58 -0.02
CA ASP A 12 12.65 -11.39 -0.76
C ASP A 12 13.43 -10.17 -0.22
N GLY A 13 12.92 -9.55 0.86
CA GLY A 13 13.56 -8.45 1.58
C GLY A 13 13.30 -7.07 1.00
N LYS A 14 12.42 -6.96 -0.01
CA LYS A 14 12.13 -5.72 -0.72
C LYS A 14 11.02 -4.93 -0.04
N TYR A 15 11.24 -3.63 0.15
CA TYR A 15 10.27 -2.73 0.76
C TYR A 15 9.35 -2.13 -0.28
N ARG A 16 8.06 -2.09 0.04
CA ARG A 16 6.98 -1.62 -0.84
C ARG A 16 6.04 -0.72 -0.04
N ALA A 17 5.51 0.32 -0.68
CA ALA A 17 4.49 1.18 -0.10
C ALA A 17 3.24 1.22 -0.97
N ALA A 18 2.09 1.19 -0.30
CA ALA A 18 0.80 1.39 -0.94
C ALA A 18 -0.13 2.19 -0.02
N ALA A 19 -1.12 2.84 -0.62
CA ALA A 19 -2.17 3.53 0.11
C ALA A 19 -2.97 2.53 0.94
N ASN A 20 -3.45 2.96 2.09
CA ASN A 20 -4.42 2.23 2.90
C ASN A 20 -5.85 2.35 2.31
N ALA A 21 -5.97 2.23 0.98
CA ALA A 21 -7.19 2.42 0.21
C ALA A 21 -7.04 1.80 -1.20
N CYS A 22 -8.16 1.43 -1.84
CA CYS A 22 -8.21 0.97 -3.23
C CYS A 22 -9.22 1.80 -4.04
N GLN A 23 -9.15 1.73 -5.37
CA GLN A 23 -10.01 2.57 -6.23
C GLN A 23 -11.50 2.19 -6.16
N VAL A 24 -11.83 0.96 -5.74
CA VAL A 24 -13.20 0.44 -5.78
C VAL A 24 -13.99 0.81 -4.54
N CYS A 25 -13.43 0.63 -3.34
CA CYS A 25 -14.18 0.77 -2.09
C CYS A 25 -13.56 1.74 -1.07
N PHE A 26 -12.63 2.62 -1.49
CA PHE A 26 -11.97 3.58 -0.57
C PHE A 26 -12.96 4.43 0.25
N GLN A 27 -14.14 4.76 -0.30
CA GLN A 27 -15.16 5.55 0.39
C GLN A 27 -15.65 4.91 1.70
N GLN A 28 -15.49 3.59 1.86
CA GLN A 28 -15.82 2.87 3.10
C GLN A 28 -14.81 3.14 4.23
N LYS A 29 -13.62 3.68 3.90
CA LYS A 29 -12.58 4.11 4.86
C LYS A 29 -12.13 3.01 5.85
N LYS A 30 -12.23 1.73 5.44
CA LYS A 30 -11.83 0.58 6.27
C LYS A 30 -10.36 0.16 6.11
N GLY A 31 -9.73 0.52 4.99
CA GLY A 31 -8.34 0.21 4.70
C GLY A 31 -8.01 -1.29 4.64
N PHE A 32 -6.77 -1.61 4.99
CA PHE A 32 -6.16 -2.92 4.92
C PHE A 32 -5.50 -3.28 6.27
N ARG A 33 -5.33 -4.57 6.50
CA ARG A 33 -4.54 -5.12 7.61
C ARG A 33 -3.58 -6.18 7.08
N GLN A 34 -2.49 -6.44 7.79
CA GLN A 34 -1.60 -7.53 7.48
C GLN A 34 -2.05 -8.82 8.18
N GLU A 35 -2.06 -9.93 7.45
CA GLU A 35 -2.22 -11.29 7.99
C GLU A 35 -1.09 -12.16 7.43
N GLY A 36 -0.09 -12.47 8.26
CA GLY A 36 1.09 -13.21 7.81
C GLY A 36 1.79 -12.51 6.65
N ASN A 37 1.86 -13.18 5.49
CA ASN A 37 2.49 -12.67 4.27
C ASN A 37 1.52 -12.02 3.29
N GLU A 38 0.32 -11.65 3.74
CA GLU A 38 -0.70 -11.02 2.90
C GLU A 38 -1.21 -9.71 3.50
N MET A 39 -1.63 -8.79 2.64
CA MET A 39 -2.48 -7.66 2.99
C MET A 39 -3.94 -7.99 2.66
N VAL A 40 -4.83 -7.76 3.60
CA VAL A 40 -6.26 -8.11 3.50
C VAL A 40 -7.10 -6.85 3.57
N CYS A 41 -8.01 -6.67 2.61
CA CYS A 41 -8.96 -5.56 2.64
C CYS A 41 -9.95 -5.75 3.79
N ASN A 42 -10.10 -4.73 4.64
CA ASN A 42 -11.05 -4.76 5.76
C ASN A 42 -12.51 -4.59 5.31
N ASN A 43 -12.75 -4.24 4.04
CA ASN A 43 -14.11 -4.09 3.51
C ASN A 43 -14.60 -5.34 2.75
N CYS A 44 -13.86 -5.81 1.75
CA CYS A 44 -14.30 -6.91 0.88
C CYS A 44 -13.57 -8.25 1.10
N GLY A 45 -12.55 -8.28 1.96
CA GLY A 45 -11.82 -9.51 2.28
C GLY A 45 -10.80 -9.98 1.23
N ASN A 46 -10.63 -9.26 0.12
CA ASN A 46 -9.57 -9.58 -0.86
C ASN A 46 -8.20 -9.61 -0.21
N ARG A 47 -7.37 -10.57 -0.64
CA ARG A 47 -6.03 -10.86 -0.10
C ARG A 47 -4.98 -10.63 -1.18
N TYR A 48 -3.86 -10.06 -0.77
CA TYR A 48 -2.77 -9.69 -1.66
C TYR A 48 -1.44 -10.13 -1.05
N PRO A 49 -0.68 -11.03 -1.69
CA PRO A 49 0.67 -11.36 -1.26
C PRO A 49 1.54 -10.10 -1.19
N MET A 50 2.43 -10.01 -0.21
CA MET A 50 3.30 -8.83 -0.03
C MET A 50 4.13 -8.51 -1.28
N GLU A 51 4.53 -9.52 -2.06
CA GLU A 51 5.31 -9.38 -3.29
C GLU A 51 4.54 -8.67 -4.41
N LYS A 52 3.19 -8.66 -4.31
CA LYS A 52 2.28 -8.01 -5.25
C LYS A 52 1.92 -6.57 -4.85
N ILE A 53 2.27 -6.17 -3.63
CA ILE A 53 2.01 -4.80 -3.16
C ILE A 53 2.78 -3.81 -4.03
N ALA A 54 2.04 -2.82 -4.52
CA ALA A 54 2.48 -1.74 -5.40
C ALA A 54 3.00 -2.14 -6.80
N THR A 55 2.92 -3.42 -7.18
CA THR A 55 3.28 -3.87 -8.54
C THR A 55 2.11 -3.82 -9.51
N GLU A 56 0.89 -3.90 -8.99
CA GLU A 56 -0.35 -3.88 -9.77
C GLU A 56 -1.09 -2.56 -9.52
N LYS A 57 -1.78 -2.06 -10.55
CA LYS A 57 -2.50 -0.79 -10.49
C LYS A 57 -3.98 -1.00 -10.78
N GLY A 58 -4.81 -0.25 -10.07
CA GLY A 58 -6.24 -0.19 -10.32
C GLY A 58 -7.06 -1.30 -9.67
N GLY A 59 -8.39 -1.08 -9.66
CA GLY A 59 -9.34 -2.02 -9.07
C GLY A 59 -9.23 -2.11 -7.54
N CYS A 60 -9.42 -3.32 -7.02
CA CYS A 60 -9.44 -3.58 -5.58
C CYS A 60 -8.05 -3.65 -4.92
N ASN A 61 -6.97 -3.64 -5.70
CA ASN A 61 -5.61 -3.61 -5.17
C ASN A 61 -5.38 -2.36 -4.29
N PRO A 62 -4.59 -2.46 -3.20
CA PRO A 62 -4.06 -1.27 -2.53
C PRO A 62 -3.42 -0.34 -3.55
N ALA A 63 -3.78 0.94 -3.55
CA ALA A 63 -3.28 1.85 -4.57
C ALA A 63 -1.75 2.01 -4.45
N PRO A 64 -0.99 1.85 -5.53
CA PRO A 64 0.47 1.79 -5.47
C PRO A 64 1.06 3.16 -5.11
N ILE A 65 2.05 3.17 -4.19
CA ILE A 65 2.91 4.34 -3.93
C ILE A 65 4.29 4.07 -4.51
N SER A 66 4.96 3.02 -4.05
CA SER A 66 6.27 2.61 -4.58
C SER A 66 6.49 1.11 -4.46
N PRO A 67 6.87 0.41 -5.54
CA PRO A 67 7.18 -1.02 -5.49
C PRO A 67 8.58 -1.30 -4.95
N ASN A 68 9.49 -0.32 -4.94
CA ASN A 68 10.90 -0.52 -4.64
C ASN A 68 11.41 0.62 -3.74
N LEU A 69 11.26 0.47 -2.43
CA LEU A 69 11.83 1.40 -1.47
C LEU A 69 13.18 0.91 -0.96
N GLU A 70 14.13 1.84 -0.87
CA GLU A 70 15.46 1.57 -0.35
C GLU A 70 15.51 1.84 1.15
N LEU A 71 16.20 0.95 1.89
CA LEU A 71 16.56 1.17 3.29
C LEU A 71 17.94 1.86 3.32
N LYS A 72 18.00 3.10 3.81
CA LYS A 72 19.24 3.87 3.99
C LYS A 72 19.36 4.29 5.44
N ASP A 73 20.45 3.90 6.09
CA ASP A 73 20.73 4.23 7.50
C ASP A 73 19.56 3.89 8.44
N GLY A 74 18.96 2.71 8.23
CA GLY A 74 17.80 2.25 9.00
C GLY A 74 16.49 2.99 8.71
N LYS A 75 16.45 3.84 7.68
CA LYS A 75 15.29 4.64 7.29
C LYS A 75 14.79 4.27 5.90
N ILE A 76 13.48 4.32 5.73
CA ILE A 76 12.81 4.24 4.43
C ILE A 76 12.32 5.64 4.08
N ILE A 77 12.68 6.12 2.90
CA ILE A 77 12.30 7.44 2.43
C ILE A 77 11.19 7.29 1.40
N VAL A 78 10.02 7.85 1.70
CA VAL A 78 8.89 7.98 0.76
C VAL A 78 8.76 9.46 0.41
N LYS A 79 8.77 9.79 -0.88
CA LYS A 79 8.67 11.19 -1.31
C LYS A 79 7.23 11.66 -1.16
N GLN A 80 7.06 12.91 -0.74
CA GLN A 80 5.72 13.52 -0.66
C GLN A 80 4.98 13.46 -2.00
N SER A 81 5.68 13.67 -3.12
CA SER A 81 5.09 13.58 -4.47
C SER A 81 4.55 12.19 -4.80
N GLU A 82 5.09 11.12 -4.22
CA GLU A 82 4.55 9.76 -4.37
C GLU A 82 3.23 9.59 -3.60
N LEU A 83 3.08 10.28 -2.45
CA LEU A 83 1.85 10.28 -1.65
C LEU A 83 0.74 11.12 -2.30
N GLU A 84 1.09 12.22 -2.96
CA GLU A 84 0.13 13.09 -3.66
C GLU A 84 -0.64 12.32 -4.75
N GLY A 85 0.01 11.35 -5.40
CA GLY A 85 -0.61 10.50 -6.41
C GLY A 85 -1.78 9.64 -5.91
N VAL A 86 -1.88 9.40 -4.60
CA VAL A 86 -2.98 8.63 -3.97
C VAL A 86 -3.90 9.50 -3.10
N ALA A 87 -3.66 10.81 -3.02
CA ALA A 87 -4.41 11.72 -2.16
C ALA A 87 -5.90 11.86 -2.52
N GLY A 88 -6.29 11.49 -3.73
CA GLY A 88 -7.71 11.44 -4.17
C GLY A 88 -8.53 10.34 -3.49
N LEU A 89 -7.87 9.36 -2.86
CA LEU A 89 -8.52 8.25 -2.16
C LEU A 89 -8.86 8.58 -0.69
N PHE A 90 -8.61 9.83 -0.26
CA PHE A 90 -8.80 10.33 1.10
C PHE A 90 -9.44 11.72 1.12
#